data_AF-A0A1I8AI09-F1
#
_entry.id   AF-A0A1I8AI09-F1
#
_cell.length_a   1.000
_cell.length_b   1.000
_cell.length_c   1.000
_cell.angle_alpha   90.00
_cell.angle_beta   90.00
_cell.angle_gamma   90.00
#
_symmetry.space_group_name_H-M   'P 1'
#
loop_
_entity.id
_entity.type
_entity.pdbx_description
1 polymer ?
#
loop_
_entity_poly.entity_id
_entity_poly.type
_entity_poly.pdbx_seq_one_letter_code
_entity_poly.pdbx_strand_id
1 'polypeptide(L)'
;MPSFIPLKHLAGYLNASRKKLILEPSIFPSKKSRLAKKVSQPLCELPPLSDALWAHIASFCGPFDLLRMRRVSRQLNRVVDSKLEQILYLDVIMCNLDDILSVDADDDGEFFRHPKSEILLHLSERSAILVVDEKWSSKDVQSLWAALQMFRHVPHNVMIDAQVAEMLVAALAGVKLSRWHTFEAYTRVCSLQDVPSLHMKCGKTASPFRAKWPFFSCAKELTIRCASTDIAYVARLGDYGVGPNTLVPESVELVRLSVVEMKPRSRDAKAAKANRPNRQVALFRRWIRADQLLEKYCQQYS
;
A
#
# COMPACT_ATOMS: atom_id res chain seq x y z
N MET A 1 12.12 -12.19 18.67
CA MET A 1 10.71 -12.34 18.26
C MET A 1 10.02 -11.01 18.50
N PRO A 2 9.61 -10.26 17.47
CA PRO A 2 8.87 -9.03 17.71
C PRO A 2 7.42 -9.38 18.01
N SER A 3 6.93 -8.78 19.09
CA SER A 3 5.61 -8.92 19.69
C SER A 3 4.50 -8.44 18.76
N PHE A 4 3.44 -9.26 18.64
CA PHE A 4 2.11 -8.84 18.19
C PHE A 4 1.68 -7.58 18.97
N ILE A 5 1.27 -6.52 18.27
CA ILE A 5 0.49 -5.44 18.88
C ILE A 5 -0.97 -5.86 18.78
N PRO A 6 -1.65 -6.19 19.90
CA PRO A 6 -3.09 -6.41 19.88
C PRO A 6 -3.79 -5.05 19.74
N LEU A 7 -4.75 -4.96 18.84
CA LEU A 7 -5.65 -3.82 18.53
C LEU A 7 -6.55 -3.36 19.70
N LYS A 8 -6.10 -3.41 20.97
CA LYS A 8 -6.93 -3.13 22.16
C LYS A 8 -6.34 -2.16 23.19
N HIS A 9 -5.26 -1.44 22.89
CA HIS A 9 -4.73 -0.43 23.82
C HIS A 9 -4.30 0.85 23.08
N LEU A 10 -5.27 1.66 22.66
CA LEU A 10 -5.07 3.07 22.30
C LEU A 10 -6.23 3.88 22.89
N ALA A 11 -6.20 4.07 24.20
CA ALA A 11 -7.07 5.02 24.88
C ALA A 11 -6.28 5.72 25.98
N GLY A 12 -6.05 7.02 25.77
CA GLY A 12 -5.43 7.92 26.73
C GLY A 12 -4.07 8.39 26.27
N TYR A 13 -3.98 9.62 25.75
CA TYR A 13 -3.32 10.74 26.43
C TYR A 13 -3.42 12.02 25.56
N LEU A 14 -4.25 12.95 26.03
CA LEU A 14 -4.18 14.42 25.97
C LEU A 14 -3.67 15.17 24.72
N ASN A 15 -4.60 15.95 24.15
CA ASN A 15 -4.55 17.40 23.87
C ASN A 15 -3.17 18.06 23.66
N ALA A 16 -2.95 18.57 22.44
CA ALA A 16 -2.29 19.85 22.24
C ALA A 16 -2.75 20.51 20.92
N SER A 17 -3.38 21.68 21.06
CA SER A 17 -3.87 22.53 19.98
C SER A 17 -2.77 22.90 18.99
N ARG A 18 -3.05 22.78 17.68
CA ARG A 18 -2.36 23.59 16.66
C ARG A 18 -3.36 24.22 15.70
N LYS A 19 -3.20 25.53 15.54
CA LYS A 19 -4.03 26.44 14.76
C LYS A 19 -3.95 26.08 13.27
N LYS A 20 -5.10 25.89 12.62
CA LYS A 20 -5.26 25.79 11.17
C LYS A 20 -4.77 27.09 10.50
N LEU A 21 -3.77 27.01 9.63
CA LEU A 21 -3.56 28.01 8.59
C LEU A 21 -4.41 27.59 7.39
N ILE A 22 -5.55 28.27 7.24
CA ILE A 22 -6.43 28.18 6.09
C ILE A 22 -5.84 29.04 4.98
N LEU A 23 -5.42 28.43 3.87
CA LEU A 23 -5.19 29.13 2.61
C LEU A 23 -5.57 28.23 1.43
N GLU A 24 -6.72 28.53 0.83
CA GLU A 24 -7.18 28.20 -0.54
C GLU A 24 -8.31 29.22 -0.87
N PRO A 25 -8.67 29.52 -2.13
CA PRO A 25 -8.17 29.00 -3.41
C PRO A 25 -7.97 30.05 -4.54
N SER A 26 -7.26 29.68 -5.61
CA SER A 26 -7.51 30.10 -7.02
C SER A 26 -6.55 29.28 -7.92
N ILE A 27 -6.92 28.31 -8.75
CA ILE A 27 -7.98 28.10 -9.78
C ILE A 27 -7.82 29.01 -11.01
N PHE A 28 -7.25 28.39 -12.07
CA PHE A 28 -7.01 28.78 -13.48
C PHE A 28 -5.68 29.47 -13.89
N PRO A 29 -5.04 29.00 -15.00
CA PRO A 29 -3.83 29.60 -15.55
C PRO A 29 -4.17 30.71 -16.55
N SER A 30 -3.67 31.93 -16.32
CA SER A 30 -3.72 32.99 -17.32
C SER A 30 -2.40 33.11 -18.08
N LYS A 31 -2.55 33.48 -19.35
CA LYS A 31 -1.59 33.46 -20.45
C LYS A 31 -0.25 34.12 -20.11
N LYS A 32 0.83 33.54 -20.66
CA LYS A 32 2.21 34.06 -20.67
C LYS A 32 2.24 35.54 -21.09
N SER A 33 2.38 36.45 -20.13
CA SER A 33 2.92 37.79 -20.38
C SER A 33 4.37 37.80 -19.92
N ARG A 34 5.27 38.20 -20.83
CA ARG A 34 6.67 38.48 -20.51
C ARG A 34 6.70 39.75 -19.67
N LEU A 35 6.69 39.60 -18.34
CA LEU A 35 6.97 40.70 -17.43
C LEU A 35 8.47 40.76 -17.14
N ALA A 36 9.00 41.95 -17.37
CA ALA A 36 10.40 42.32 -17.24
C ALA A 36 10.97 41.93 -15.88
N LYS A 37 12.24 41.55 -15.90
CA LYS A 37 13.07 41.17 -14.76
C LYS A 37 13.22 42.39 -13.82
N LYS A 38 12.29 42.56 -12.88
CA LYS A 38 12.46 43.48 -11.74
C LYS A 38 13.52 42.85 -10.84
N VAL A 39 14.66 43.50 -10.74
CA VAL A 39 15.72 43.18 -9.78
C VAL A 39 15.12 43.34 -8.39
N SER A 40 14.69 42.23 -7.80
CA SER A 40 14.36 42.13 -6.38
C SER A 40 15.67 42.22 -5.60
N GLN A 41 15.70 43.08 -4.60
CA GLN A 41 16.77 43.20 -3.61
C GLN A 41 17.22 41.81 -3.11
N PRO A 42 18.51 41.62 -2.75
CA PRO A 42 18.92 40.37 -2.14
C PRO A 42 18.20 40.28 -0.79
N LEU A 43 17.16 39.44 -0.73
CA LEU A 43 16.69 38.91 0.54
C LEU A 43 17.94 38.33 1.20
N CYS A 44 18.26 38.82 2.42
CA CYS A 44 19.36 38.36 3.25
C CYS A 44 19.50 36.84 3.08
N GLU A 45 20.52 36.41 2.32
CA GLU A 45 20.72 35.00 2.01
C GLU A 45 21.24 34.35 3.29
N LEU A 46 20.30 33.96 4.16
CA LEU A 46 20.59 33.05 5.26
C LEU A 46 21.33 31.85 4.64
N PRO A 47 22.46 31.42 5.22
CA PRO A 47 23.18 30.28 4.71
C PRO A 47 22.19 29.10 4.62
N PRO A 48 22.22 28.32 3.53
CA PRO A 48 21.31 27.21 3.37
C PRO A 48 21.46 26.28 4.57
N LEU A 49 20.33 25.94 5.20
CA LEU A 49 20.29 24.99 6.30
C LEU A 49 20.98 23.68 5.89
N SER A 50 21.76 23.10 6.78
CA SER A 50 22.44 21.83 6.53
C SER A 50 21.44 20.68 6.40
N ASP A 51 21.85 19.59 5.75
CA ASP A 51 21.01 18.39 5.61
C ASP A 51 20.59 17.81 6.98
N ALA A 52 21.45 17.93 7.99
CA ALA A 52 21.14 17.50 9.37
C ALA A 52 20.00 18.32 9.99
N LEU A 53 19.98 19.64 9.78
CA LEU A 53 18.90 20.49 10.27
C LEU A 53 17.60 20.23 9.49
N TRP A 54 17.68 20.02 8.18
CA TRP A 54 16.51 19.62 7.40
C TRP A 54 15.96 18.26 7.80
N ALA A 55 16.83 17.29 8.11
CA ALA A 55 16.43 15.98 8.62
C ALA A 55 15.71 16.11 9.97
N HIS A 56 16.18 17.01 10.83
CA HIS A 56 15.52 17.32 12.09
C HIS A 56 14.17 18.02 11.90
N ILE A 57 14.05 18.97 10.95
CA ILE A 57 12.73 19.56 10.63
C ILE A 57 11.78 18.48 10.09
N ALA A 58 12.27 17.63 9.20
CA ALA A 58 11.53 16.51 8.63
C ALA A 58 11.12 15.43 9.66
N SER A 59 11.71 15.39 10.87
CA SER A 59 11.21 14.50 11.92
C SER A 59 9.91 14.97 12.54
N PHE A 60 9.54 16.25 12.38
CA PHE A 60 8.29 16.82 12.89
C PHE A 60 7.19 16.94 11.82
N CYS A 61 7.47 16.57 10.58
CA CYS A 61 6.51 16.63 9.48
C CYS A 61 5.71 15.33 9.37
N GLY A 62 4.41 15.47 9.10
CA GLY A 62 3.59 14.33 8.70
C GLY A 62 4.05 13.74 7.35
N PRO A 63 3.68 12.49 7.04
CA PRO A 63 4.15 11.78 5.86
C PRO A 63 3.82 12.51 4.56
N PHE A 64 2.62 13.08 4.42
CA PHE A 64 2.27 13.83 3.20
C PHE A 64 3.02 15.14 3.05
N ASP A 65 3.41 15.77 4.16
CA ASP A 65 4.27 16.96 4.11
C ASP A 65 5.68 16.59 3.67
N LEU A 66 6.22 15.44 4.12
CA LEU A 66 7.48 14.91 3.61
C LEU A 66 7.42 14.69 2.09
N LEU A 67 6.32 14.11 1.59
CA LEU A 67 6.12 13.91 0.14
C LEU A 67 6.00 15.23 -0.63
N ARG A 68 5.44 16.27 -0.03
CA ARG A 68 5.41 17.63 -0.62
C ARG A 68 6.81 18.24 -0.62
N MET A 69 7.54 18.18 0.50
CA MET A 69 8.92 18.67 0.65
C MET A 69 9.85 18.06 -0.40
N ARG A 70 9.69 16.78 -0.69
CA ARG A 70 10.42 16.05 -1.73
C ARG A 70 10.40 16.75 -3.11
N ARG A 71 9.32 17.48 -3.41
CA ARG A 71 9.12 18.17 -4.70
C ARG A 71 9.66 19.61 -4.73
N VAL A 72 10.03 20.16 -3.57
CA VAL A 72 10.41 21.57 -3.43
C VAL A 72 11.84 21.81 -3.90
N SER A 73 12.80 20.99 -3.44
CA SER A 73 14.22 21.15 -3.79
C SER A 73 14.94 19.81 -3.86
N ARG A 74 16.09 19.76 -4.55
CA ARG A 74 16.94 18.57 -4.61
C ARG A 74 17.49 18.17 -3.23
N GLN A 75 17.75 19.16 -2.37
CA GLN A 75 18.24 18.92 -1.01
C GLN A 75 17.16 18.22 -0.17
N LEU A 76 15.94 18.77 -0.16
CA LEU A 76 14.82 18.17 0.56
C LEU A 76 14.45 16.79 0.00
N ASN A 77 14.55 16.60 -1.32
CA ASN A 77 14.39 15.29 -1.92
C ASN A 77 15.37 14.27 -1.33
N ARG A 78 16.67 14.60 -1.25
CA ARG A 78 17.68 13.71 -0.65
C ARG A 78 17.42 13.43 0.83
N VAL A 79 17.05 14.45 1.61
CA VAL A 79 16.76 14.31 3.04
C VAL A 79 15.56 13.38 3.25
N VAL A 80 14.49 13.56 2.47
CA VAL A 80 13.29 12.71 2.54
C VAL A 80 13.60 11.30 2.03
N ASP A 81 14.32 11.16 0.92
CA ASP A 81 14.69 9.85 0.38
C ASP A 81 15.58 9.07 1.36
N SER A 82 16.55 9.71 2.00
CA SER A 82 17.39 9.08 3.04
C SER A 82 16.55 8.59 4.23
N LYS A 83 15.48 9.31 4.59
CA LYS A 83 14.54 8.87 5.64
C LYS A 83 13.68 7.71 5.17
N LEU A 84 13.16 7.76 3.95
CA LEU A 84 12.35 6.68 3.40
C LEU A 84 13.17 5.40 3.21
N GLU A 85 14.44 5.49 2.83
CA GLU A 85 15.36 4.35 2.66
C GLU A 85 15.63 3.57 3.97
N GLN A 86 15.31 4.14 5.14
CA GLN A 86 15.42 3.46 6.44
C GLN A 86 14.24 2.54 6.75
N ILE A 87 13.17 2.57 5.95
CA ILE A 87 11.99 1.74 6.16
C ILE A 87 12.33 0.28 5.88
N LEU A 88 12.16 -0.58 6.88
CA LEU A 88 12.40 -2.02 6.78
C LEU A 88 11.11 -2.81 6.66
N TYR A 89 10.03 -2.30 7.25
CA TYR A 89 8.73 -2.96 7.34
C TYR A 89 7.70 -2.16 6.55
N LEU A 90 7.05 -2.79 5.58
CA LEU A 90 5.91 -2.24 4.87
C LEU A 90 4.69 -3.09 5.16
N ASP A 91 3.65 -2.47 5.69
CA ASP A 91 2.37 -3.12 5.94
C ASP A 91 1.26 -2.42 5.13
N VAL A 92 0.46 -3.19 4.39
CA VAL A 92 -0.67 -2.68 3.61
C VAL A 92 -1.95 -3.43 3.96
N ILE A 93 -2.85 -2.71 4.62
CA ILE A 93 -4.06 -3.24 5.23
C ILE A 93 -5.30 -2.68 4.51
N MET A 94 -6.29 -3.53 4.31
CA MET A 94 -7.64 -3.14 3.89
C MET A 94 -8.60 -3.26 5.06
N CYS A 95 -9.23 -2.15 5.45
CA CYS A 95 -10.29 -2.14 6.46
C CYS A 95 -11.17 -0.89 6.28
N ASN A 96 -12.24 -0.78 7.06
CA ASN A 96 -12.98 0.48 7.16
C ASN A 96 -12.09 1.53 7.84
N LEU A 97 -11.86 2.68 7.20
CA LEU A 97 -11.01 3.71 7.78
C LEU A 97 -11.61 4.34 9.04
N ASP A 98 -12.93 4.32 9.17
CA ASP A 98 -13.65 4.85 10.34
C ASP A 98 -13.35 4.06 11.62
N ASP A 99 -12.83 2.83 11.49
CA ASP A 99 -12.37 2.02 12.62
C ASP A 99 -11.02 2.49 13.18
N ILE A 100 -10.30 3.35 12.44
CA ILE A 100 -8.97 3.88 12.83
C ILE A 100 -9.05 5.39 13.09
N LEU A 101 -9.54 6.15 12.11
CA LEU A 101 -9.64 7.61 12.16
C LEU A 101 -11.08 8.02 11.91
N SER A 102 -11.62 8.94 12.73
CA SER A 102 -12.96 9.46 12.50
C SER A 102 -13.07 10.16 11.14
N VAL A 103 -14.28 10.20 10.57
CA VAL A 103 -14.57 10.79 9.25
C VAL A 103 -14.07 12.25 9.15
N ASP A 104 -14.17 13.01 10.25
CA ASP A 104 -13.81 14.43 10.29
C ASP A 104 -12.34 14.69 10.67
N ALA A 105 -11.57 13.64 10.99
CA ALA A 105 -10.16 13.75 11.32
C ALA A 105 -9.28 13.59 10.07
N ASP A 106 -8.41 14.57 9.86
CA ASP A 106 -7.34 14.49 8.86
C ASP A 106 -6.15 13.67 9.40
N ASP A 107 -5.92 13.68 10.72
CA ASP A 107 -4.90 12.90 11.42
C ASP A 107 -5.20 12.77 12.92
N ASP A 108 -4.56 11.81 13.59
CA ASP A 108 -4.53 11.65 15.05
C ASP A 108 -3.11 11.78 15.64
N GLY A 109 -2.15 12.26 14.83
CA GLY A 109 -0.73 12.30 15.16
C GLY A 109 0.04 11.01 14.81
N GLU A 110 -0.63 9.88 14.61
CA GLU A 110 -0.01 8.61 14.19
C GLU A 110 -0.35 8.25 12.75
N PHE A 111 -1.64 8.29 12.41
CA PHE A 111 -2.16 8.08 11.07
C PHE A 111 -2.54 9.41 10.44
N PHE A 112 -2.23 9.54 9.16
CA PHE A 112 -2.54 10.72 8.37
C PHE A 112 -3.41 10.30 7.20
N ARG A 113 -4.52 10.99 6.98
CA ARG A 113 -5.42 10.77 5.84
C ARG A 113 -4.92 11.47 4.60
N HIS A 114 -4.93 10.76 3.48
CA HIS A 114 -4.55 11.35 2.20
C HIS A 114 -5.63 12.37 1.76
N PRO A 115 -5.26 13.59 1.34
CA PRO A 115 -6.22 14.69 1.13
C PRO A 115 -7.19 14.48 -0.04
N LYS A 116 -7.01 13.42 -0.82
CA LYS A 116 -7.77 13.17 -2.06
C LYS A 116 -8.16 11.70 -2.22
N SER A 117 -7.79 10.83 -1.30
CA SER A 117 -8.01 9.38 -1.43
C SER A 117 -8.29 8.79 -0.06
N GLU A 118 -9.07 7.72 -0.05
CA GLU A 118 -9.38 6.95 1.15
C GLU A 118 -8.21 6.02 1.48
N ILE A 119 -7.09 6.65 1.85
CA ILE A 119 -5.85 6.01 2.27
C ILE A 119 -5.32 6.73 3.50
N LEU A 120 -4.99 5.97 4.54
CA LEU A 120 -4.21 6.43 5.67
C LEU A 120 -2.77 5.99 5.52
N LEU A 121 -1.85 6.84 5.99
CA LEU A 121 -0.43 6.55 6.04
C LEU A 121 0.08 6.83 7.45
N HIS A 122 0.66 5.81 8.06
CA HIS A 122 1.51 5.94 9.22
C HIS A 122 2.96 5.72 8.80
N LEU A 123 3.86 6.61 9.22
CA LEU A 123 5.28 6.53 8.91
C LEU A 123 6.09 6.70 10.20
N SER A 124 6.78 5.63 10.58
CA SER A 124 7.74 5.59 11.68
C SER A 124 9.18 5.62 11.13
N GLU A 125 10.18 5.46 12.00
CA GLU A 125 11.60 5.41 11.63
C GLU A 125 11.92 4.21 10.73
N ARG A 126 11.28 3.06 10.98
CA ARG A 126 11.57 1.80 10.27
C ARG A 126 10.36 1.12 9.66
N SER A 127 9.17 1.67 9.82
CA SER A 127 7.94 1.08 9.31
C SER A 127 7.06 2.09 8.60
N ALA A 128 6.43 1.63 7.52
CA ALA A 128 5.36 2.33 6.84
C ALA A 128 4.12 1.44 6.86
N ILE A 129 2.98 1.99 7.27
CA ILE A 129 1.68 1.32 7.26
C ILE A 129 0.77 2.12 6.34
N LEU A 130 0.29 1.47 5.29
CA LEU A 130 -0.72 1.99 4.37
C LEU A 130 -2.04 1.30 4.71
N VAL A 131 -3.04 2.06 5.12
CA VAL A 131 -4.39 1.54 5.30
C VAL A 131 -5.26 2.07 4.18
N VAL A 132 -6.01 1.21 3.53
CA VAL A 132 -6.87 1.56 2.41
C VAL A 132 -8.29 1.15 2.70
N ASP A 133 -9.24 2.02 2.40
CA ASP A 133 -10.64 1.73 2.68
C ASP A 133 -11.15 0.51 1.89
N GLU A 134 -11.93 -0.35 2.53
CA GLU A 134 -12.56 -1.50 1.88
C GLU A 134 -13.49 -1.10 0.72
N LYS A 135 -14.02 0.13 0.72
CA LYS A 135 -14.85 0.75 -0.33
C LYS A 135 -14.04 1.65 -1.27
N TRP A 136 -12.76 1.34 -1.46
CA TRP A 136 -11.87 2.07 -2.36
C TRP A 136 -12.46 2.35 -3.76
N SER A 137 -12.25 3.57 -4.23
CA SER A 137 -12.55 3.97 -5.60
C SER A 137 -11.41 3.60 -6.55
N SER A 138 -11.65 3.69 -7.86
CA SER A 138 -10.57 3.55 -8.84
C SER A 138 -9.45 4.58 -8.64
N LYS A 139 -9.72 5.73 -8.01
CA LYS A 139 -8.71 6.73 -7.67
C LYS A 139 -7.81 6.26 -6.53
N ASP A 140 -8.39 5.60 -5.53
CA ASP A 140 -7.66 5.08 -4.37
C ASP A 140 -6.74 3.94 -4.78
N VAL A 141 -7.19 3.07 -5.69
CA VAL A 141 -6.35 2.03 -6.32
C VAL A 141 -5.11 2.64 -7.00
N GLN A 142 -5.27 3.77 -7.72
CA GLN A 142 -4.14 4.46 -8.36
C GLN A 142 -3.20 5.10 -7.34
N SER A 143 -3.76 5.75 -6.32
CA SER A 143 -2.98 6.36 -5.23
C SER A 143 -2.19 5.30 -4.45
N LEU A 144 -2.81 4.15 -4.17
CA LEU A 144 -2.17 3.01 -3.51
C LEU A 144 -1.03 2.45 -4.36
N TRP A 145 -1.26 2.25 -5.66
CA TRP A 145 -0.21 1.82 -6.57
C TRP A 145 0.98 2.80 -6.59
N ALA A 146 0.72 4.10 -6.62
CA ALA A 146 1.78 5.12 -6.56
C ALA A 146 2.55 5.07 -5.22
N ALA A 147 1.85 4.86 -4.10
CA ALA A 147 2.47 4.69 -2.79
C ALA A 147 3.34 3.43 -2.73
N LEU A 148 2.86 2.31 -3.26
CA LEU A 148 3.62 1.06 -3.33
C LEU A 148 4.88 1.21 -4.20
N GLN A 149 4.79 1.92 -5.33
CA GLN A 149 5.94 2.22 -6.19
C GLN A 149 7.03 3.02 -5.47
N MET A 150 6.66 3.88 -4.53
CA MET A 150 7.60 4.68 -3.75
C MET A 150 8.42 3.80 -2.80
N PHE A 151 7.79 2.81 -2.16
CA PHE A 151 8.47 1.92 -1.23
C PHE A 151 9.15 0.74 -1.90
N ARG A 152 8.85 0.40 -3.15
CA ARG A 152 9.20 -0.89 -3.78
C ARG A 152 10.67 -1.36 -3.64
N HIS A 153 11.65 -0.47 -3.52
CA HIS A 153 13.08 -0.83 -3.43
C HIS A 153 13.66 -0.86 -2.01
N VAL A 154 12.80 -0.73 -1.00
CA VAL A 154 13.23 -0.40 0.35
C VAL A 154 12.92 -1.49 1.38
N PRO A 155 11.67 -1.97 1.55
CA PRO A 155 11.32 -2.84 2.66
C PRO A 155 11.93 -4.23 2.49
N HIS A 156 12.39 -4.77 3.62
CA HIS A 156 12.81 -6.16 3.74
C HIS A 156 11.64 -7.07 4.12
N ASN A 157 10.68 -6.57 4.89
CA ASN A 157 9.48 -7.31 5.27
C ASN A 157 8.26 -6.59 4.70
N VAL A 158 7.50 -7.30 3.88
CA VAL A 158 6.30 -6.79 3.22
C VAL A 158 5.10 -7.62 3.67
N MET A 159 4.12 -6.96 4.27
CA MET A 159 2.83 -7.56 4.62
C MET A 159 1.73 -6.87 3.82
N ILE A 160 0.93 -7.65 3.11
CA ILE A 160 -0.14 -7.14 2.24
C ILE A 160 -1.39 -8.00 2.35
N ASP A 161 -2.56 -7.38 2.26
CA ASP A 161 -3.82 -8.12 2.19
C ASP A 161 -4.03 -8.74 0.81
N ALA A 162 -4.72 -9.88 0.76
CA ALA A 162 -4.90 -10.71 -0.42
C ALA A 162 -5.46 -9.94 -1.63
N GLN A 163 -6.43 -9.05 -1.38
CA GLN A 163 -7.01 -8.21 -2.40
C GLN A 163 -6.00 -7.18 -2.98
N VAL A 164 -5.13 -6.62 -2.12
CA VAL A 164 -4.02 -5.75 -2.56
C VAL A 164 -2.96 -6.55 -3.32
N ALA A 165 -2.68 -7.78 -2.90
CA ALA A 165 -1.78 -8.68 -3.61
C ALA A 165 -2.29 -8.99 -5.03
N GLU A 166 -3.60 -9.23 -5.19
CA GLU A 166 -4.21 -9.41 -6.52
C GLU A 166 -4.10 -8.13 -7.37
N MET A 167 -4.37 -6.96 -6.79
CA MET A 167 -4.20 -5.66 -7.47
C MET A 167 -2.76 -5.49 -7.98
N LEU A 168 -1.77 -5.76 -7.13
CA LEU A 168 -0.36 -5.70 -7.46
C LEU A 168 -0.03 -6.63 -8.62
N VAL A 169 -0.35 -7.91 -8.49
CA VAL A 169 -0.08 -8.93 -9.51
C VAL A 169 -0.76 -8.57 -10.85
N ALA A 170 -1.98 -8.06 -10.82
CA ALA A 170 -2.68 -7.58 -12.01
C ALA A 170 -1.97 -6.40 -12.68
N ALA A 171 -1.53 -5.41 -11.89
CA ALA A 171 -0.77 -4.26 -12.41
C ALA A 171 0.56 -4.71 -13.02
N LEU A 172 1.24 -5.66 -12.36
CA LEU A 172 2.49 -6.25 -12.82
C LEU A 172 2.31 -7.05 -14.13
N ALA A 173 1.14 -7.68 -14.33
CA ALA A 173 0.74 -8.30 -15.59
C ALA A 173 0.35 -7.31 -16.70
N GLY A 174 0.46 -6.00 -16.46
CA GLY A 174 0.08 -4.96 -17.42
C GLY A 174 -1.42 -4.71 -17.53
N VAL A 175 -2.23 -5.24 -16.60
CA VAL A 175 -3.66 -4.91 -16.54
C VAL A 175 -3.81 -3.45 -16.10
N LYS A 176 -4.61 -2.69 -16.85
CA LYS A 176 -5.00 -1.34 -16.43
C LYS A 176 -5.74 -1.43 -15.09
N LEU A 177 -5.24 -0.75 -14.06
CA LEU A 177 -5.83 -0.74 -12.72
C LEU A 177 -7.30 -0.33 -12.69
N SER A 178 -7.75 0.58 -13.57
CA SER A 178 -9.17 0.92 -13.70
C SER A 178 -10.03 -0.25 -14.20
N ARG A 179 -9.48 -1.07 -15.10
CA ARG A 179 -10.13 -2.29 -15.59
C ARG A 179 -10.17 -3.36 -14.50
N TRP A 180 -9.08 -3.49 -13.74
CA TRP A 180 -9.04 -4.40 -12.60
C TRP A 180 -10.05 -4.02 -11.51
N HIS A 181 -10.10 -2.74 -11.14
CA HIS A 181 -11.09 -2.22 -10.19
C HIS A 181 -12.53 -2.45 -10.66
N THR A 182 -12.81 -2.25 -11.95
CA THR A 182 -14.14 -2.54 -12.52
C THR A 182 -14.50 -4.02 -12.41
N PHE A 183 -13.53 -4.92 -12.64
CA PHE A 183 -13.73 -6.36 -12.46
C PHE A 183 -13.97 -6.71 -11.00
N GLU A 184 -13.18 -6.17 -10.07
CA GLU A 184 -13.36 -6.38 -8.63
C GLU A 184 -14.75 -5.91 -8.18
N ALA A 185 -15.15 -4.69 -8.54
CA ALA A 185 -16.47 -4.15 -8.24
C ALA A 185 -17.59 -5.04 -8.80
N TYR A 186 -17.44 -5.56 -10.03
CA TYR A 186 -18.38 -6.50 -10.62
C TYR A 186 -18.47 -7.80 -9.81
N THR A 187 -17.33 -8.38 -9.42
CA THR A 187 -17.33 -9.61 -8.60
C THR A 187 -17.99 -9.40 -7.25
N ARG A 188 -17.82 -8.22 -6.65
CA ARG A 188 -18.44 -7.84 -5.37
C ARG A 188 -19.95 -7.66 -5.50
N VAL A 189 -20.40 -6.88 -6.48
CA VAL A 189 -21.84 -6.61 -6.71
C VAL A 189 -22.60 -7.89 -7.07
N CYS A 190 -22.01 -8.77 -7.88
CA CYS A 190 -22.64 -10.03 -8.28
C CYS A 190 -22.43 -11.16 -7.26
N SER A 191 -21.77 -10.91 -6.12
CA SER A 191 -21.43 -11.94 -5.12
C SER A 191 -20.66 -13.13 -5.72
N LEU A 192 -19.77 -12.85 -6.68
CA LEU A 192 -18.95 -13.82 -7.39
C LEU A 192 -17.50 -13.88 -6.87
N GLN A 193 -17.21 -13.23 -5.73
CA GLN A 193 -15.87 -13.16 -5.15
C GLN A 193 -15.27 -14.55 -4.91
N ASP A 194 -16.11 -15.50 -4.50
CA ASP A 194 -15.74 -16.89 -4.19
C ASP A 194 -15.57 -17.79 -5.42
N VAL A 195 -15.90 -17.32 -6.62
CA VAL A 195 -15.89 -18.14 -7.84
C VAL A 195 -14.44 -18.26 -8.36
N PRO A 196 -13.74 -19.41 -8.18
CA PRO A 196 -12.31 -19.50 -8.47
C PRO A 196 -12.02 -19.48 -9.97
N SER A 197 -13.01 -19.81 -10.79
CA SER A 197 -12.91 -19.79 -12.25
C SER A 197 -13.10 -18.40 -12.85
N LEU A 198 -13.59 -17.43 -12.07
CA LEU A 198 -13.82 -16.08 -12.56
C LEU A 198 -12.51 -15.29 -12.49
N HIS A 199 -11.90 -15.06 -13.64
CA HIS A 199 -10.63 -14.34 -13.73
C HIS A 199 -10.66 -13.34 -14.90
N MET A 200 -9.85 -12.30 -14.77
CA MET A 200 -9.62 -11.39 -15.88
C MET A 200 -8.75 -12.06 -16.93
N LYS A 201 -9.23 -12.14 -18.18
CA LYS A 201 -8.38 -12.52 -19.30
C LYS A 201 -7.28 -11.46 -19.51
N CYS A 202 -6.05 -11.83 -19.20
CA CYS A 202 -4.87 -11.02 -19.53
C CYS A 202 -4.42 -11.33 -20.95
N GLY A 203 -4.10 -10.29 -21.73
CA GLY A 203 -3.49 -10.48 -23.04
C GLY A 203 -2.12 -11.12 -22.85
N LYS A 204 -1.84 -12.22 -23.58
CA LYS A 204 -0.57 -12.98 -23.51
C LYS A 204 0.68 -12.17 -23.92
N THR A 205 0.52 -10.87 -24.15
CA THR A 205 1.48 -9.96 -24.78
C THR A 205 1.48 -8.62 -24.04
N ALA A 206 1.64 -8.62 -22.72
CA ALA A 206 2.24 -7.45 -22.09
C ALA A 206 3.75 -7.71 -22.09
N SER A 207 4.47 -7.11 -23.05
CA SER A 207 5.86 -6.73 -22.80
C SER A 207 5.90 -6.19 -21.37
N PRO A 208 6.82 -6.67 -20.51
CA PRO A 208 6.89 -6.18 -19.15
C PRO A 208 6.89 -4.65 -19.23
N PHE A 209 6.01 -4.02 -18.45
CA PHE A 209 6.16 -2.61 -18.13
C PHE A 209 7.65 -2.38 -17.80
N ARG A 210 8.21 -1.19 -18.06
CA ARG A 210 9.61 -0.83 -17.71
C ARG A 210 9.91 -0.89 -16.18
N ALA A 211 9.23 -1.73 -15.43
CA ALA A 211 9.56 -2.11 -14.08
C ALA A 211 10.81 -2.99 -14.10
N LYS A 212 11.83 -2.57 -13.35
CA LYS A 212 12.90 -3.46 -12.91
C LYS A 212 12.23 -4.47 -11.98
N TRP A 213 12.18 -5.73 -12.41
CA TRP A 213 11.74 -6.85 -11.58
C TRP A 213 12.90 -7.28 -10.68
N PRO A 214 12.64 -7.73 -9.45
CA PRO A 214 11.33 -7.86 -8.78
C PRO A 214 10.76 -6.51 -8.35
N PHE A 215 9.42 -6.42 -8.16
CA PHE A 215 8.78 -5.20 -7.66
C PHE A 215 9.33 -4.83 -6.29
N PHE A 216 9.27 -5.75 -5.32
CA PHE A 216 9.88 -5.60 -4.00
C PHE A 216 11.32 -6.11 -4.00
N SER A 217 12.24 -5.36 -4.63
CA SER A 217 13.59 -5.86 -4.94
C SER A 217 14.44 -6.24 -3.73
N CYS A 218 14.18 -5.66 -2.57
CA CYS A 218 14.92 -5.89 -1.32
C CYS A 218 14.17 -6.79 -0.33
N ALA A 219 12.97 -7.26 -0.69
CA ALA A 219 12.16 -8.07 0.22
C ALA A 219 12.83 -9.41 0.52
N LYS A 220 13.02 -9.68 1.81
CA LYS A 220 13.41 -10.96 2.39
C LYS A 220 12.21 -11.74 2.88
N GLU A 221 11.16 -11.06 3.33
CA GLU A 221 9.94 -11.67 3.83
C GLU A 221 8.71 -11.07 3.14
N LEU A 222 7.82 -11.94 2.66
CA LEU A 222 6.50 -11.57 2.15
C LEU A 222 5.42 -12.30 2.92
N THR A 223 4.49 -11.57 3.52
CA THR A 223 3.27 -12.14 4.10
C THR A 223 2.05 -11.65 3.33
N ILE A 224 1.25 -12.58 2.82
CA ILE A 224 -0.08 -12.29 2.28
C ILE A 224 -1.11 -12.66 3.36
N ARG A 225 -1.83 -11.67 3.86
CA ARG A 225 -2.95 -11.85 4.79
C ARG A 225 -4.23 -12.07 4.04
N CYS A 226 -5.04 -13.00 4.51
CA CYS A 226 -6.25 -13.39 3.82
C CYS A 226 -7.28 -13.86 4.84
N ALA A 227 -8.48 -13.29 4.84
CA ALA A 227 -9.59 -13.95 5.53
C ALA A 227 -10.06 -15.17 4.74
N SER A 228 -10.81 -16.08 5.36
CA SER A 228 -11.41 -17.22 4.65
C SER A 228 -12.33 -16.81 3.49
N THR A 229 -12.91 -15.60 3.53
CA THR A 229 -13.71 -15.01 2.45
C THR A 229 -12.87 -14.46 1.31
N ASP A 230 -11.59 -14.20 1.53
CA ASP A 230 -10.70 -13.54 0.58
C ASP A 230 -9.77 -14.53 -0.14
N ILE A 231 -9.90 -15.82 0.15
CA ILE A 231 -8.96 -16.84 -0.33
C ILE A 231 -8.98 -16.99 -1.87
N ALA A 232 -10.06 -16.53 -2.49
CA ALA A 232 -10.19 -16.48 -3.94
C ALA A 232 -9.26 -15.43 -4.59
N TYR A 233 -8.97 -14.30 -3.92
CA TYR A 233 -7.99 -13.31 -4.43
C TYR A 233 -6.60 -13.94 -4.56
N VAL A 234 -6.21 -14.75 -3.56
CA VAL A 234 -4.93 -15.45 -3.55
C VAL A 234 -4.88 -16.57 -4.60
N ALA A 235 -6.00 -17.27 -4.83
CA ALA A 235 -6.09 -18.30 -5.85
C ALA A 235 -5.93 -17.76 -7.29
N ARG A 236 -6.41 -16.54 -7.54
CA ARG A 236 -6.39 -15.88 -8.86
C ARG A 236 -5.03 -15.29 -9.24
N LEU A 237 -4.07 -15.19 -8.32
CA LEU A 237 -2.75 -14.61 -8.62
C LEU A 237 -2.06 -15.30 -9.82
N GLY A 238 -2.26 -16.61 -9.98
CA GLY A 238 -1.72 -17.36 -11.11
C GLY A 238 -2.39 -17.10 -12.47
N ASP A 239 -3.61 -16.56 -12.48
CA ASP A 239 -4.37 -16.35 -13.71
C ASP A 239 -3.92 -15.10 -14.50
N TYR A 240 -3.16 -14.22 -13.84
CA TYR A 240 -2.57 -13.03 -14.47
C TYR A 240 -1.34 -13.33 -15.33
N GLY A 241 -0.84 -14.58 -15.31
CA GLY A 241 0.27 -15.01 -16.15
C GLY A 241 1.65 -14.48 -15.75
N VAL A 242 1.77 -13.85 -14.57
CA VAL A 242 3.04 -13.43 -13.98
C VAL A 242 3.47 -14.38 -12.87
N GLY A 243 4.76 -14.72 -12.85
CA GLY A 243 5.33 -15.56 -11.81
C GLY A 243 5.63 -14.80 -10.51
N PRO A 244 5.88 -15.50 -9.40
CA PRO A 244 6.15 -14.88 -8.10
C PRO A 244 7.44 -14.05 -8.08
N ASN A 245 8.42 -14.39 -8.92
CA ASN A 245 9.69 -13.65 -9.07
C ASN A 245 9.50 -12.21 -9.60
N THR A 246 8.29 -11.90 -10.11
CA THR A 246 7.92 -10.53 -10.47
C THR A 246 7.58 -9.70 -9.23
N LEU A 247 7.10 -10.32 -8.15
CA LEU A 247 6.75 -9.63 -6.91
C LEU A 247 7.93 -9.54 -5.95
N VAL A 248 8.64 -10.65 -5.75
CA VAL A 248 9.75 -10.80 -4.77
C VAL A 248 10.99 -11.43 -5.41
N PRO A 249 12.21 -11.17 -4.91
CA PRO A 249 13.44 -11.76 -5.42
C PRO A 249 13.56 -13.25 -5.10
N GLU A 250 14.42 -13.95 -5.83
CA GLU A 250 14.78 -15.35 -5.53
C GLU A 250 15.53 -15.49 -4.20
N SER A 251 16.17 -14.41 -3.73
CA SER A 251 16.80 -14.32 -2.42
C SER A 251 15.81 -14.20 -1.26
N VAL A 252 14.49 -14.27 -1.51
CA VAL A 252 13.48 -14.29 -0.45
C VAL A 252 13.80 -15.41 0.55
N GLU A 253 13.70 -15.08 1.83
CA GLU A 253 13.98 -15.96 2.97
C GLU A 253 12.68 -16.56 3.51
N LEU A 254 11.56 -15.84 3.41
CA LEU A 254 10.24 -16.29 3.87
C LEU A 254 9.10 -15.80 2.98
N VAL A 255 8.19 -16.70 2.61
CA VAL A 255 6.88 -16.38 2.06
C VAL A 255 5.80 -17.03 2.92
N ARG A 256 4.91 -16.22 3.47
CA ARG A 256 3.83 -16.64 4.37
C ARG A 256 2.47 -16.36 3.75
N LEU A 257 1.59 -17.35 3.77
CA LEU A 257 0.14 -17.13 3.65
C LEU A 257 -0.47 -17.18 5.04
N SER A 258 -0.99 -16.07 5.53
CA SER A 258 -1.69 -15.97 6.82
C SER A 258 -3.19 -15.99 6.59
N VAL A 259 -3.83 -17.12 6.89
CA VAL A 259 -5.27 -17.30 6.78
C VAL A 259 -5.90 -16.99 8.14
N VAL A 260 -6.65 -15.90 8.21
CA VAL A 260 -7.35 -15.46 9.42
C VAL A 260 -8.78 -15.96 9.39
N GLU A 261 -9.17 -16.77 10.38
CA GLU A 261 -10.56 -17.21 10.51
C GLU A 261 -11.42 -16.08 11.10
N MET A 262 -12.20 -15.42 10.24
CA MET A 262 -13.26 -14.56 10.74
C MET A 262 -14.45 -15.40 11.21
N LYS A 263 -14.81 -15.28 12.50
CA LYS A 263 -16.05 -15.85 13.03
C LYS A 263 -17.23 -15.30 12.20
N PRO A 264 -18.12 -16.16 11.67
CA PRO A 264 -19.24 -15.70 10.85
C PRO A 264 -20.13 -14.75 11.69
N ARG A 265 -20.37 -13.54 11.18
CA ARG A 265 -21.23 -12.52 11.81
C ARG A 265 -22.73 -12.89 11.81
N SER A 266 -23.14 -14.01 11.21
CA SER A 266 -24.54 -14.46 11.21
C SER A 266 -24.68 -16.00 11.18
N ARG A 267 -25.77 -16.51 11.76
CA ARG A 267 -26.16 -17.93 11.79
C ARG A 267 -26.62 -18.48 10.43
N ASP A 268 -26.75 -17.63 9.41
CA ASP A 268 -27.30 -17.98 8.09
C ASP A 268 -26.23 -18.40 7.06
N ALA A 269 -24.94 -18.36 7.41
CA ALA A 269 -23.83 -18.80 6.55
C ALA A 269 -23.73 -20.33 6.35
N LYS A 270 -24.83 -21.08 6.55
CA LYS A 270 -24.86 -22.54 6.34
C LYS A 270 -24.78 -22.97 4.86
N ALA A 271 -24.88 -22.02 3.92
CA ALA A 271 -24.81 -22.29 2.48
C ALA A 271 -23.38 -22.23 1.89
N ALA A 272 -22.36 -21.72 2.60
CA ALA A 272 -20.99 -21.60 2.10
C ALA A 272 -20.18 -22.92 2.11
N LYS A 273 -20.86 -24.08 2.13
CA LYS A 273 -20.24 -25.42 2.18
C LYS A 273 -19.58 -25.86 0.86
N ALA A 274 -19.51 -25.01 -0.16
CA ALA A 274 -18.85 -25.31 -1.44
C ALA A 274 -17.42 -24.77 -1.54
N ASN A 275 -17.01 -23.85 -0.66
CA ASN A 275 -15.63 -23.35 -0.65
C ASN A 275 -14.75 -24.38 0.05
N ARG A 276 -13.95 -25.11 -0.72
CA ARG A 276 -12.83 -25.90 -0.19
C ARG A 276 -11.62 -24.97 -0.13
N PRO A 277 -11.35 -24.27 1.00
CA PRO A 277 -10.17 -23.41 1.13
C PRO A 277 -8.88 -24.15 0.70
N ASN A 278 -8.82 -25.46 0.95
CA ASN A 278 -7.73 -26.33 0.52
C ASN A 278 -7.44 -26.29 -0.99
N ARG A 279 -8.46 -26.20 -1.86
CA ARG A 279 -8.25 -26.12 -3.32
C ARG A 279 -7.67 -24.77 -3.72
N GLN A 280 -8.20 -23.69 -3.16
CA GLN A 280 -7.76 -22.33 -3.46
C GLN A 280 -6.34 -22.08 -2.93
N VAL A 281 -6.04 -22.57 -1.72
CA VAL A 281 -4.68 -22.64 -1.17
C VAL A 281 -3.76 -23.46 -2.06
N ALA A 282 -4.21 -24.59 -2.61
CA ALA A 282 -3.39 -25.38 -3.54
C ALA A 282 -3.05 -24.62 -4.84
N LEU A 283 -3.98 -23.81 -5.38
CA LEU A 283 -3.71 -22.94 -6.53
C LEU A 283 -2.62 -21.92 -6.21
N PHE A 284 -2.69 -21.29 -5.03
CA PHE A 284 -1.66 -20.37 -4.57
C PHE A 284 -0.30 -21.07 -4.38
N ARG A 285 -0.27 -22.23 -3.72
CA ARG A 285 0.95 -23.04 -3.53
C ARG A 285 1.62 -23.34 -4.87
N ARG A 286 0.83 -23.66 -5.90
CA ARG A 286 1.35 -23.89 -7.25
C ARG A 286 1.89 -22.61 -7.89
N TRP A 287 1.21 -21.48 -7.73
CA TRP A 287 1.67 -20.19 -8.25
C TRP A 287 2.98 -19.72 -7.59
N ILE A 288 3.06 -19.76 -6.26
CA ILE A 288 4.25 -19.35 -5.51
C ILE A 288 5.41 -20.36 -5.64
N ARG A 289 5.16 -21.53 -6.25
CA ARG A 289 6.12 -22.64 -6.36
C ARG A 289 6.61 -23.08 -4.98
N ALA A 290 5.66 -23.39 -4.10
CA ALA A 290 5.94 -23.77 -2.71
C ALA A 290 6.89 -24.98 -2.60
N ASP A 291 6.90 -25.86 -3.60
CA ASP A 291 7.84 -26.97 -3.77
C ASP A 291 9.30 -26.52 -3.94
N GLN A 292 9.55 -25.37 -4.57
CA GLN A 292 10.89 -24.79 -4.75
C GLN A 292 11.33 -23.97 -3.53
N LEU A 293 10.37 -23.44 -2.76
CA LEU A 293 10.64 -22.65 -1.57
C LEU A 293 11.01 -23.51 -0.35
N LEU A 294 10.58 -24.78 -0.30
CA LEU A 294 10.85 -25.68 0.82
C LEU A 294 10.44 -25.04 2.16
N GLU A 295 11.38 -24.93 3.11
CA GLU A 295 11.19 -24.32 4.43
C GLU A 295 10.94 -22.81 4.37
N LYS A 296 11.25 -22.15 3.25
CA LYS A 296 10.97 -20.72 3.04
C LYS A 296 9.48 -20.44 2.86
N TYR A 297 8.65 -21.46 2.63
CA TYR A 297 7.21 -21.28 2.51
C TYR A 297 6.47 -21.78 3.76
N CYS A 298 5.62 -20.93 4.34
CA CYS A 298 4.76 -21.33 5.45
C CYS A 298 3.29 -20.90 5.27
N GLN A 299 2.39 -21.69 5.84
CA GLN A 299 0.96 -21.39 5.95
C GLN A 299 0.62 -21.28 7.42
N GLN A 300 0.07 -20.15 7.82
CA GLN A 300 -0.34 -19.88 9.19
C GLN A 300 -1.86 -19.74 9.22
N TYR A 301 -2.51 -20.47 10.13
CA TYR A 301 -3.93 -20.37 10.42
C TYR A 301 -4.06 -19.71 11.81
N SER A 302 -4.87 -18.66 11.90
CA SER A 302 -5.01 -17.83 13.11
C SER A 302 -6.44 -17.38 13.33
#